data_AF-A0A955IRC9-F1
#
_entry.id   AF-A0A955IRC9-F1
#
_cell.length_a   1.000
_cell.length_b   1.000
_cell.length_c   1.000
_cell.angle_alpha   90.00
_cell.angle_beta   90.00
_cell.angle_gamma   90.00
#
_symmetry.space_group_name_H-M   'P 1'
#
loop_
_entity.id
_entity.type
_entity.pdbx_description
1 polymer ?
#
loop_
_entity_poly.entity_id
_entity_poly.type
_entity_poly.pdbx_seq_one_letter_code
_entity_poly.pdbx_strand_id
1 'polypeptide(L)'
;MTIAALTALTSLLATMPLAAADGPAVVMDGLFNDWTAPPVLVDPIDAPDNAPVDIRDVSIAHDADYVYLRVNLTETVNLQHLDGCLSVAIDGDGDPETGREAFGVPGAEIVVQFTPPDTKRNRFSGVGVGILSTNYMPRDDDPNARTLTGYDAGVTFAPTYASNEFEMRIARGVQLPEAAPLFMGDHATLRLNFSRGNGQPIDETDPIRIELTNNSPVVIPQPTDPLAAPANTMRVMSWNGERGALFAKKEIFARVFRALQPDVVLLQEMTDKHSARMIEAFFNDAVSAGDGHEWTVAFGAGGGNLRTAVVSRYPMEIVSVLDDVHYRSNPKYTMRLTGGIVTKGDDRILFASTHLKCCGRINSKEDTKRMEEAGLINEVLAEVTRRNIIHG
;
A
#
# COMPACT_ATOMS: atom_id res chain seq x y z
N MET A 1 -22.62 -54.96 -38.21
CA MET A 1 -23.71 -54.45 -37.34
C MET A 1 -23.23 -54.60 -35.89
N THR A 2 -22.42 -53.67 -35.39
CA THR A 2 -22.82 -52.50 -34.56
C THR A 2 -23.69 -52.87 -33.37
N ILE A 3 -23.10 -52.83 -32.16
CA ILE A 3 -23.42 -51.87 -31.09
C ILE A 3 -22.23 -51.92 -30.11
N ALA A 4 -21.46 -50.83 -30.04
CA ALA A 4 -20.50 -50.58 -28.98
C ALA A 4 -21.21 -49.74 -27.92
N ALA A 5 -21.24 -50.23 -26.68
CA ALA A 5 -21.80 -49.52 -25.54
C ALA A 5 -20.78 -48.50 -25.03
N LEU A 6 -21.14 -47.22 -25.11
CA LEU A 6 -20.38 -46.09 -24.59
C LEU A 6 -20.78 -45.90 -23.12
N THR A 7 -19.96 -46.34 -22.17
CA THR A 7 -20.09 -45.98 -20.75
C THR A 7 -19.48 -44.60 -20.54
N ALA A 8 -20.33 -43.59 -20.35
CA ALA A 8 -19.94 -42.27 -19.89
C ALA A 8 -19.52 -42.35 -18.41
N LEU A 9 -18.25 -42.09 -18.14
CA LEU A 9 -17.73 -41.92 -16.78
C LEU A 9 -17.87 -40.43 -16.44
N THR A 10 -18.95 -40.06 -15.76
CA THR A 10 -19.09 -38.74 -15.14
C THR A 10 -18.16 -38.68 -13.92
N SER A 11 -17.01 -38.03 -14.07
CA SER A 11 -16.14 -37.67 -12.95
C SER A 11 -16.77 -36.50 -12.19
N LEU A 12 -17.46 -36.81 -11.10
CA LEU A 12 -17.88 -35.84 -10.11
C LEU A 12 -16.63 -35.44 -9.30
N LEU A 13 -15.96 -34.34 -9.68
CA LEU A 13 -14.94 -33.70 -8.86
C LEU A 13 -15.65 -33.08 -7.65
N ALA A 14 -15.66 -33.81 -6.54
CA ALA A 14 -16.02 -33.25 -5.24
C ALA A 14 -14.84 -32.40 -4.78
N THR A 15 -14.96 -31.08 -4.89
CA THR A 15 -14.09 -30.14 -4.18
C THR A 15 -14.33 -30.34 -2.68
N MET A 16 -13.35 -30.90 -1.99
CA MET A 16 -13.42 -30.98 -0.52
C MET A 16 -13.27 -29.56 0.04
N PRO A 17 -14.18 -29.09 0.91
CA PRO A 17 -14.03 -27.81 1.56
C PRO A 17 -12.84 -27.88 2.51
N LEU A 18 -11.86 -27.00 2.31
CA LEU A 18 -10.75 -26.83 3.23
C LEU A 18 -11.17 -25.78 4.27
N ALA A 19 -11.30 -26.19 5.53
CA ALA A 19 -11.50 -25.24 6.62
C ALA A 19 -10.24 -24.37 6.73
N ALA A 20 -10.36 -23.05 6.53
CA ALA A 20 -9.31 -22.12 6.91
C ALA A 20 -9.14 -22.21 8.44
N ALA A 21 -7.93 -22.50 8.88
CA ALA A 21 -7.64 -22.71 10.29
C ALA A 21 -7.73 -21.38 11.06
N ASP A 22 -8.23 -21.43 12.30
CA ASP A 22 -8.00 -20.39 13.32
C ASP A 22 -6.49 -20.38 13.65
N GLY A 23 -5.71 -19.72 12.80
CA GLY A 23 -4.26 -19.58 12.93
C GLY A 23 -3.86 -18.43 13.86
N PRO A 24 -2.56 -18.29 14.21
CA PRO A 24 -2.06 -17.07 14.82
C PRO A 24 -2.46 -15.85 13.97
N ALA A 25 -2.74 -14.71 14.62
CA ALA A 25 -3.16 -13.49 13.93
C ALA A 25 -2.14 -13.12 12.84
N VAL A 26 -2.61 -12.97 11.60
CA VAL A 26 -1.76 -12.59 10.48
C VAL A 26 -1.33 -11.14 10.64
N VAL A 27 -0.02 -10.90 10.64
CA VAL A 27 0.60 -9.59 10.76
C VAL A 27 1.11 -9.17 9.40
N MET A 28 0.51 -8.09 8.85
CA MET A 28 0.87 -7.52 7.55
C MET A 28 2.24 -6.80 7.60
N ASP A 29 3.35 -7.55 7.63
CA ASP A 29 4.73 -7.05 7.73
C ASP A 29 5.67 -7.53 6.60
N GLY A 30 5.22 -8.44 5.74
CA GLY A 30 6.00 -9.00 4.64
C GLY A 30 7.10 -9.97 5.06
N LEU A 31 7.05 -10.53 6.27
CA LEU A 31 7.99 -11.55 6.77
C LEU A 31 7.42 -12.98 6.75
N PHE A 32 6.11 -13.13 6.57
CA PHE A 32 5.39 -14.38 6.30
C PHE A 32 5.53 -15.54 7.32
N ASN A 33 6.21 -15.33 8.45
CA ASN A 33 6.52 -16.37 9.43
C ASN A 33 5.29 -16.93 10.17
N ASP A 34 4.20 -16.19 10.14
CA ASP A 34 2.88 -16.48 10.67
C ASP A 34 2.04 -17.38 9.76
N TRP A 35 2.35 -17.44 8.46
CA TRP A 35 1.71 -18.32 7.48
C TRP A 35 2.20 -19.77 7.59
N THR A 36 1.77 -20.44 8.66
CA THR A 36 2.20 -21.80 9.01
C THR A 36 1.34 -22.92 8.40
N ALA A 37 0.12 -22.60 7.96
CA ALA A 37 -0.75 -23.55 7.27
C ALA A 37 -0.27 -23.79 5.82
N PRO A 38 -0.49 -24.99 5.26
CA PRO A 38 -0.23 -25.24 3.84
C PRO A 38 -1.15 -24.36 2.96
N PRO A 39 -0.75 -24.08 1.71
CA PRO A 39 -1.60 -23.37 0.76
C PRO A 39 -2.94 -24.07 0.56
N VAL A 40 -3.99 -23.27 0.40
CA VAL A 40 -5.34 -23.77 0.11
C VAL A 40 -5.49 -24.15 -1.37
N LEU A 41 -4.65 -23.57 -2.23
CA LEU A 41 -4.55 -23.87 -3.65
C LEU A 41 -3.08 -23.89 -4.06
N VAL A 42 -2.71 -24.89 -4.85
CA VAL A 42 -1.44 -24.96 -5.58
C VAL A 42 -1.79 -24.92 -7.06
N ASP A 43 -1.24 -23.93 -7.75
CA ASP A 43 -1.49 -23.66 -9.14
C ASP A 43 -0.37 -24.28 -10.00
N PRO A 44 -0.69 -24.97 -11.11
CA PRO A 44 0.34 -25.48 -12.02
C PRO A 44 1.13 -24.34 -12.65
N ILE A 45 2.45 -24.50 -12.78
CA ILE A 45 3.27 -23.58 -13.59
C ILE A 45 2.93 -23.84 -15.07
N ASP A 46 2.01 -23.05 -15.61
CA ASP A 46 1.49 -23.21 -16.97
C ASP A 46 1.43 -21.90 -17.77
N ALA A 47 1.90 -20.79 -17.19
CA ALA A 47 2.06 -19.56 -17.93
C ALA A 47 3.15 -19.72 -19.01
N PRO A 48 3.04 -19.02 -20.17
CA PRO A 48 4.09 -19.02 -21.17
C PRO A 48 5.45 -18.59 -20.60
N ASP A 49 6.58 -19.15 -21.09
CA ASP A 49 7.95 -18.88 -20.60
C ASP A 49 8.35 -17.40 -20.46
N ASN A 50 7.64 -16.48 -21.12
CA ASN A 50 7.88 -15.04 -21.07
C ASN A 50 6.79 -14.24 -20.33
N ALA A 51 5.92 -14.93 -19.59
CA ALA A 51 4.92 -14.31 -18.75
C ALA A 51 5.61 -13.60 -17.58
N PRO A 52 5.24 -12.33 -17.29
CA PRO A 52 5.83 -11.60 -16.17
C PRO A 52 5.30 -12.07 -14.80
N VAL A 53 4.20 -12.82 -14.77
CA VAL A 53 3.57 -13.40 -13.58
C VAL A 53 3.03 -14.76 -13.96
N ASP A 54 3.24 -15.71 -13.05
CA ASP A 54 2.70 -17.07 -13.01
C ASP A 54 2.47 -17.35 -11.52
N ILE A 55 1.24 -17.71 -11.16
CA ILE A 55 0.80 -17.94 -9.79
C ILE A 55 1.23 -19.36 -9.40
N ARG A 56 1.75 -19.54 -8.18
CA ARG A 56 2.21 -20.84 -7.70
C ARG A 56 1.29 -21.43 -6.66
N ASP A 57 0.93 -20.62 -5.69
CA ASP A 57 0.12 -21.06 -4.58
C ASP A 57 -0.55 -19.87 -3.89
N VAL A 58 -1.70 -20.17 -3.28
CA VAL A 58 -2.49 -19.22 -2.51
C VAL A 58 -2.78 -19.85 -1.15
N SER A 59 -2.47 -19.12 -0.08
CA SER A 59 -2.89 -19.44 1.28
C SER A 59 -3.92 -18.42 1.75
N ILE A 60 -4.87 -18.86 2.56
CA ILE A 60 -5.96 -18.00 3.07
C ILE A 60 -6.07 -18.21 4.58
N ALA A 61 -6.28 -17.09 5.28
CA ALA A 61 -6.64 -17.04 6.70
C ALA A 61 -7.71 -15.96 6.88
N HIS A 62 -8.45 -16.01 7.97
CA HIS A 62 -9.41 -14.96 8.31
C HIS A 62 -9.56 -14.84 9.81
N ASP A 63 -9.98 -13.66 10.26
CA ASP A 63 -10.46 -13.41 11.61
C ASP A 63 -11.79 -12.64 11.53
N ALA A 64 -12.20 -12.01 12.64
CA ALA A 64 -13.44 -11.26 12.68
C ALA A 64 -13.41 -9.95 11.89
N ASP A 65 -12.22 -9.41 11.62
CA ASP A 65 -12.03 -8.09 11.03
C ASP A 65 -11.57 -8.18 9.56
N TYR A 66 -10.83 -9.23 9.20
CA TYR A 66 -10.20 -9.35 7.88
C TYR A 66 -10.23 -10.76 7.29
N VAL A 67 -10.26 -10.82 5.97
CA VAL A 67 -9.83 -11.98 5.18
C VAL A 67 -8.42 -11.67 4.64
N TYR A 68 -7.51 -12.61 4.83
CA TYR A 68 -6.10 -12.52 4.44
C TYR A 68 -5.80 -13.51 3.32
N LEU A 69 -5.00 -13.07 2.35
CA LEU A 69 -4.45 -13.92 1.31
C LEU A 69 -2.93 -13.79 1.34
N ARG A 70 -2.24 -14.91 1.22
CA ARG A 70 -0.83 -14.96 0.81
C ARG A 70 -0.77 -15.55 -0.59
N VAL A 71 -0.06 -14.88 -1.47
CA VAL A 71 0.09 -15.23 -2.88
C VAL A 71 1.57 -15.39 -3.18
N ASN A 72 1.94 -16.58 -3.62
CA ASN A 72 3.28 -16.88 -4.10
C ASN A 72 3.26 -16.91 -5.63
N LEU A 73 4.24 -16.24 -6.22
CA LEU A 73 4.43 -16.09 -7.65
C LEU A 73 5.75 -16.73 -8.07
N THR A 74 5.83 -17.06 -9.36
CA THR A 74 7.06 -17.59 -9.94
C THR A 74 8.19 -16.56 -9.98
N GLU A 75 7.84 -15.33 -10.32
CA GLU A 75 8.78 -14.23 -10.57
C GLU A 75 8.77 -13.19 -9.45
N THR A 76 9.93 -12.55 -9.23
CA THR A 76 10.00 -11.36 -8.36
C THR A 76 9.47 -10.14 -9.13
N VAL A 77 8.36 -9.58 -8.68
CA VAL A 77 7.64 -8.50 -9.36
C VAL A 77 7.32 -7.36 -8.41
N ASN A 78 6.98 -6.19 -8.95
CA ASN A 78 6.37 -5.10 -8.17
C ASN A 78 4.88 -5.03 -8.52
N LEU A 79 3.99 -5.43 -7.61
CA LEU A 79 2.53 -5.43 -7.84
C LEU A 79 1.96 -4.05 -8.17
N GLN A 80 2.63 -2.97 -7.77
CA GLN A 80 2.20 -1.61 -8.09
C GLN A 80 2.64 -1.14 -9.49
N HIS A 81 3.43 -1.94 -10.22
CA HIS A 81 3.89 -1.62 -11.57
C HIS A 81 4.24 -2.89 -12.36
N LEU A 82 3.25 -3.72 -12.63
CA LEU A 82 3.36 -4.94 -13.42
C LEU A 82 3.35 -4.65 -14.94
N ASP A 83 3.84 -5.60 -15.73
CA ASP A 83 3.62 -5.63 -17.19
C ASP A 83 2.33 -6.39 -17.52
N GLY A 84 1.22 -5.89 -16.98
CA GLY A 84 -0.08 -6.57 -16.96
C GLY A 84 -0.87 -6.13 -15.74
N CYS A 85 -1.89 -6.90 -15.39
CA CYS A 85 -2.75 -6.66 -14.23
C CYS A 85 -3.00 -7.99 -13.51
N LEU A 86 -2.65 -8.06 -12.23
CA LEU A 86 -3.11 -9.14 -11.35
C LEU A 86 -4.43 -8.70 -10.73
N SER A 87 -5.48 -9.47 -10.96
CA SER A 87 -6.84 -9.22 -10.49
C SER A 87 -7.26 -10.32 -9.49
N VAL A 88 -7.91 -9.92 -8.40
CA VAL A 88 -8.56 -10.82 -7.44
C VAL A 88 -10.05 -10.55 -7.50
N ALA A 89 -10.81 -11.41 -8.17
CA ALA A 89 -12.27 -11.34 -8.23
C ALA A 89 -12.85 -11.99 -6.97
N ILE A 90 -13.84 -11.36 -6.36
CA ILE A 90 -14.37 -11.75 -5.05
C ILE A 90 -15.89 -11.64 -5.07
N ASP A 91 -16.54 -12.79 -4.89
CA ASP A 91 -17.90 -12.94 -4.35
C ASP A 91 -17.75 -12.98 -2.82
N GLY A 92 -18.06 -11.86 -2.19
CA GLY A 92 -17.78 -11.63 -0.78
C GLY A 92 -18.95 -12.00 0.13
N ASP A 93 -20.17 -12.00 -0.39
CA ASP A 93 -21.38 -12.33 0.38
C ASP A 93 -21.78 -13.81 0.26
N GLY A 94 -21.19 -14.54 -0.70
CA GLY A 94 -21.43 -15.94 -0.96
C GLY A 94 -22.71 -16.20 -1.75
N ASP A 95 -23.30 -15.18 -2.37
CA ASP A 95 -24.50 -15.30 -3.19
C ASP A 95 -24.15 -15.13 -4.69
N PRO A 96 -24.14 -16.20 -5.49
CA PRO A 96 -23.81 -16.09 -6.92
C PRO A 96 -24.82 -15.27 -7.73
N GLU A 97 -25.99 -14.93 -7.16
CA GLU A 97 -27.05 -14.12 -7.78
C GLU A 97 -26.92 -12.62 -7.46
N THR A 98 -26.06 -12.22 -6.53
CA THR A 98 -25.66 -10.83 -6.33
C THR A 98 -24.50 -10.50 -7.29
N GLY A 99 -23.78 -9.40 -7.09
CA GLY A 99 -22.63 -9.05 -7.94
C GLY A 99 -22.85 -9.08 -9.47
N ARG A 100 -21.72 -9.29 -10.17
CA ARG A 100 -21.68 -9.73 -11.58
C ARG A 100 -20.56 -10.73 -11.75
N GLU A 101 -20.64 -11.56 -12.79
CA GLU A 101 -19.53 -12.44 -13.14
C GLU A 101 -18.26 -11.63 -13.43
N ALA A 102 -17.16 -12.01 -12.76
CA ALA A 102 -15.83 -11.49 -13.05
C ALA A 102 -14.80 -12.62 -12.97
N PHE A 103 -14.05 -12.82 -14.05
CA PHE A 103 -12.95 -13.79 -14.14
C PHE A 103 -13.35 -15.22 -13.76
N GLY A 104 -14.59 -15.64 -13.99
CA GLY A 104 -15.10 -16.98 -13.65
C GLY A 104 -15.67 -17.09 -12.22
N VAL A 105 -15.84 -15.98 -11.52
CA VAL A 105 -16.54 -15.91 -10.22
C VAL A 105 -17.92 -15.29 -10.45
N PRO A 106 -19.01 -16.09 -10.47
CA PRO A 106 -20.37 -15.57 -10.39
C PRO A 106 -20.57 -14.83 -9.07
N GLY A 107 -21.41 -13.79 -9.06
CA GLY A 107 -21.64 -13.03 -7.83
C GLY A 107 -20.45 -12.19 -7.37
N ALA A 108 -19.46 -11.87 -8.20
CA ALA A 108 -18.37 -11.03 -7.73
C ALA A 108 -18.86 -9.60 -7.46
N GLU A 109 -18.76 -9.07 -6.23
CA GLU A 109 -19.04 -7.67 -5.89
C GLU A 109 -17.88 -6.75 -6.27
N ILE A 110 -16.65 -7.26 -6.10
CA ILE A 110 -15.43 -6.49 -6.28
C ILE A 110 -14.33 -7.26 -7.01
N VAL A 111 -13.47 -6.50 -7.68
CA VAL A 111 -12.18 -6.96 -8.18
C VAL A 111 -11.08 -6.06 -7.62
N VAL A 112 -10.16 -6.62 -6.85
CA VAL A 112 -8.93 -5.93 -6.46
C VAL A 112 -7.94 -6.02 -7.61
N GLN A 113 -7.44 -4.89 -8.09
CA GLN A 113 -6.56 -4.82 -9.25
C GLN A 113 -5.21 -4.22 -8.88
N PHE A 114 -4.16 -4.99 -9.11
CA PHE A 114 -2.77 -4.57 -9.01
C PHE A 114 -2.29 -4.16 -10.39
N THR A 115 -1.88 -2.89 -10.54
CA THR A 115 -1.55 -2.26 -11.83
C THR A 115 -2.77 -2.22 -12.77
N PRO A 116 -3.92 -1.62 -12.33
CA PRO A 116 -5.13 -1.57 -13.15
C PRO A 116 -4.84 -0.89 -14.50
N PRO A 117 -5.43 -1.33 -15.62
CA PRO A 117 -5.16 -0.74 -16.94
C PRO A 117 -5.39 0.78 -16.97
N ASP A 118 -4.48 1.55 -17.59
CA ASP A 118 -4.67 2.99 -17.79
C ASP A 118 -5.69 3.22 -18.92
N THR A 119 -6.95 3.43 -18.55
CA THR A 119 -8.07 3.66 -19.47
C THR A 119 -7.96 4.96 -20.27
N LYS A 120 -7.09 5.89 -19.87
CA LYS A 120 -6.83 7.14 -20.60
C LYS A 120 -5.66 6.99 -21.56
N ARG A 121 -4.74 6.08 -21.28
CA ARG A 121 -3.54 5.83 -22.08
C ARG A 121 -3.42 4.32 -22.31
N ASN A 122 -4.31 3.77 -23.13
CA ASN A 122 -4.43 2.35 -23.56
C ASN A 122 -3.15 1.65 -24.09
N ARG A 123 -1.97 2.27 -23.98
CA ARG A 123 -0.66 1.72 -24.33
C ARG A 123 0.26 1.52 -23.11
N PHE A 124 -0.19 1.86 -21.91
CA PHE A 124 0.58 1.69 -20.69
C PHE A 124 -0.22 0.85 -19.70
N SER A 125 0.43 -0.14 -19.09
CA SER A 125 -0.04 -0.69 -17.81
C SER A 125 -0.21 0.47 -16.84
N GLY A 126 -1.27 0.49 -16.04
CA GLY A 126 -1.41 1.54 -15.03
C GLY A 126 -0.39 1.37 -13.91
N VAL A 127 -0.64 2.03 -12.79
CA VAL A 127 0.25 1.96 -11.62
C VAL A 127 -0.59 1.97 -10.35
N GLY A 128 -0.06 1.36 -9.30
CA GLY A 128 -0.70 1.28 -7.99
C GLY A 128 -1.71 0.15 -7.90
N VAL A 129 -2.62 0.29 -6.94
CA VAL A 129 -3.67 -0.68 -6.62
C VAL A 129 -5.02 0.02 -6.63
N GLY A 130 -6.01 -0.60 -7.25
CA GLY A 130 -7.38 -0.12 -7.29
C GLY A 130 -8.37 -1.22 -6.94
N ILE A 131 -9.63 -0.82 -6.74
CA ILE A 131 -10.74 -1.76 -6.72
C ILE A 131 -11.76 -1.35 -7.78
N LEU A 132 -12.35 -2.34 -8.42
CA LEU A 132 -13.54 -2.20 -9.24
C LEU A 132 -14.72 -2.78 -8.46
N SER A 133 -15.83 -2.05 -8.35
CA SER A 133 -17.10 -2.65 -7.97
C SER A 133 -17.86 -3.02 -9.23
N THR A 134 -18.44 -4.22 -9.25
CA THR A 134 -19.29 -4.71 -10.35
C THR A 134 -20.72 -4.19 -10.26
N ASN A 135 -21.14 -3.79 -9.06
CA ASN A 135 -22.48 -3.29 -8.75
C ASN A 135 -22.57 -1.77 -8.81
N TYR A 136 -21.47 -1.07 -8.51
CA TYR A 136 -21.46 0.39 -8.46
C TYR A 136 -20.54 1.00 -9.51
N MET A 137 -21.12 1.80 -10.41
CA MET A 137 -20.40 2.67 -11.32
C MET A 137 -20.80 4.13 -11.04
N PRO A 138 -19.88 4.97 -10.53
CA PRO A 138 -20.18 6.37 -10.24
C PRO A 138 -20.62 7.07 -11.52
N ARG A 139 -21.76 7.77 -11.50
CA ARG A 139 -22.25 8.55 -12.63
C ARG A 139 -21.78 10.01 -12.51
N ASP A 140 -21.35 10.58 -13.63
CA ASP A 140 -20.83 11.96 -13.68
C ASP A 140 -21.88 13.02 -13.30
N ASP A 141 -23.17 12.68 -13.33
CA ASP A 141 -24.29 13.57 -13.01
C ASP A 141 -24.72 13.52 -11.53
N ASP A 142 -24.22 12.56 -10.75
CA ASP A 142 -24.46 12.49 -9.31
C ASP A 142 -23.34 13.20 -8.54
N PRO A 143 -23.61 14.35 -7.88
CA PRO A 143 -22.60 15.08 -7.12
C PRO A 143 -22.08 14.30 -5.88
N ASN A 144 -22.74 13.22 -5.48
CA ASN A 144 -22.29 12.33 -4.41
C ASN A 144 -21.55 11.09 -4.93
N ALA A 145 -21.60 10.84 -6.24
CA ALA A 145 -20.88 9.72 -6.82
C ALA A 145 -19.37 9.97 -6.72
N ARG A 146 -18.69 9.05 -6.03
CA ARG A 146 -17.23 9.05 -5.94
C ARG A 146 -16.67 7.74 -6.46
N THR A 147 -15.45 7.81 -6.97
CA THR A 147 -14.64 6.63 -7.29
C THR A 147 -14.30 5.89 -6.01
N LEU A 148 -14.48 4.57 -6.02
CA LEU A 148 -14.03 3.71 -4.93
C LEU A 148 -12.52 3.51 -4.99
N THR A 149 -11.91 3.35 -3.83
CA THR A 149 -10.47 3.14 -3.63
C THR A 149 -10.25 1.89 -2.80
N GLY A 150 -9.04 1.32 -2.82
CA GLY A 150 -8.74 0.14 -1.99
C GLY A 150 -9.07 0.34 -0.51
N TYR A 151 -8.95 1.58 0.00
CA TYR A 151 -9.30 1.91 1.39
C TYR A 151 -10.79 1.73 1.71
N ASP A 152 -11.68 1.85 0.72
CA ASP A 152 -13.11 1.65 0.93
C ASP A 152 -13.43 0.19 1.29
N ALA A 153 -12.65 -0.76 0.77
CA ALA A 153 -12.74 -2.19 1.11
C ALA A 153 -11.69 -2.63 2.15
N GLY A 154 -10.96 -1.68 2.76
CA GLY A 154 -9.90 -1.98 3.72
C GLY A 154 -8.71 -2.77 3.15
N VAL A 155 -8.50 -2.69 1.82
CA VAL A 155 -7.41 -3.40 1.14
C VAL A 155 -6.06 -2.86 1.60
N THR A 156 -5.18 -3.75 2.06
CA THR A 156 -3.77 -3.45 2.34
C THR A 156 -2.94 -4.66 1.89
N PHE A 157 -1.72 -4.45 1.43
CA PHE A 157 -0.82 -5.54 1.04
C PHE A 157 0.63 -5.24 1.39
N ALA A 158 1.43 -6.29 1.58
CA ALA A 158 2.85 -6.24 1.85
C ALA A 158 3.59 -7.38 1.13
N PRO A 159 4.88 -7.21 0.79
CA PRO A 159 5.60 -5.93 0.77
C PRO A 159 5.09 -5.02 -0.37
N THR A 160 5.27 -3.71 -0.22
CA THR A 160 4.85 -2.72 -1.23
C THR A 160 5.89 -2.49 -2.33
N TYR A 161 6.96 -3.28 -2.38
CA TYR A 161 7.99 -3.21 -3.40
C TYR A 161 8.09 -4.55 -4.16
N ALA A 162 9.30 -4.98 -4.55
CA ALA A 162 9.53 -6.17 -5.33
C ALA A 162 9.64 -7.41 -4.43
N SER A 163 8.82 -8.41 -4.72
CA SER A 163 8.82 -9.72 -4.08
C SER A 163 8.24 -10.75 -5.04
N ASN A 164 8.50 -12.02 -4.81
CA ASN A 164 7.74 -13.11 -5.42
C ASN A 164 6.64 -13.63 -4.48
N GLU A 165 6.55 -13.07 -3.28
CA GLU A 165 5.60 -13.46 -2.25
C GLU A 165 4.94 -12.21 -1.69
N PHE A 166 3.62 -12.23 -1.61
CA PHE A 166 2.81 -11.10 -1.14
C PHE A 166 1.74 -11.60 -0.19
N GLU A 167 1.40 -10.76 0.77
CA GLU A 167 0.22 -10.91 1.59
C GLU A 167 -0.68 -9.70 1.38
N MET A 168 -1.98 -9.92 1.46
CA MET A 168 -2.99 -8.87 1.42
C MET A 168 -4.12 -9.18 2.38
N ARG A 169 -4.77 -8.13 2.88
CA ARG A 169 -5.98 -8.23 3.67
C ARG A 169 -7.10 -7.40 3.06
N ILE A 170 -8.33 -7.83 3.27
CA ILE A 170 -9.56 -7.13 2.89
C ILE A 170 -10.47 -7.12 4.12
N ALA A 171 -11.09 -5.98 4.41
CA ALA A 171 -11.91 -5.82 5.60
C ALA A 171 -13.26 -6.54 5.48
N ARG A 172 -13.69 -7.17 6.56
CA ARG A 172 -15.00 -7.80 6.72
C ARG A 172 -16.03 -6.77 7.18
N GLY A 173 -17.30 -6.99 6.82
CA GLY A 173 -18.41 -6.12 7.21
C GLY A 173 -18.44 -4.77 6.51
N VAL A 174 -17.53 -4.52 5.56
CA VAL A 174 -17.54 -3.30 4.76
C VAL A 174 -18.79 -3.29 3.89
N GLN A 175 -19.57 -2.22 4.03
CA GLN A 175 -20.72 -1.93 3.18
C GLN A 175 -20.29 -1.03 2.01
N LEU A 176 -20.05 -1.62 0.84
CA LEU A 176 -19.85 -0.86 -0.39
C LEU A 176 -21.21 -0.40 -0.97
N PRO A 177 -21.24 0.67 -1.80
CA PRO A 177 -22.47 1.07 -2.47
C PRO A 177 -23.04 -0.08 -3.31
N GLU A 178 -24.35 -0.30 -3.22
CA GLU A 178 -25.08 -1.27 -4.05
C GLU A 178 -24.60 -2.73 -3.94
N ALA A 179 -23.84 -3.09 -2.90
CA ALA A 179 -23.41 -4.46 -2.60
C ALA A 179 -23.94 -4.90 -1.23
N ALA A 180 -23.90 -6.20 -0.91
CA ALA A 180 -24.04 -6.64 0.48
C ALA A 180 -22.73 -6.38 1.28
N PRO A 181 -22.76 -6.41 2.62
CA PRO A 181 -21.54 -6.37 3.42
C PRO A 181 -20.57 -7.51 3.07
N LEU A 182 -19.33 -7.18 2.73
CA LEU A 182 -18.34 -8.17 2.33
C LEU A 182 -17.99 -9.11 3.50
N PHE A 183 -17.91 -10.41 3.22
CA PHE A 183 -17.45 -11.47 4.11
C PHE A 183 -18.26 -11.61 5.41
N MET A 184 -19.56 -11.32 5.36
CA MET A 184 -20.47 -11.52 6.49
C MET A 184 -21.28 -12.82 6.41
N GLY A 185 -21.28 -13.48 5.26
CA GLY A 185 -21.86 -14.82 5.07
C GLY A 185 -20.97 -15.94 5.63
N ASP A 186 -21.44 -17.18 5.51
CA ASP A 186 -20.71 -18.37 5.95
C ASP A 186 -19.61 -18.80 4.95
N HIS A 187 -19.64 -18.24 3.74
CA HIS A 187 -18.63 -18.52 2.73
C HIS A 187 -18.42 -17.32 1.80
N ALA A 188 -17.31 -17.35 1.08
CA ALA A 188 -16.98 -16.44 0.00
C ALA A 188 -16.24 -17.20 -1.11
N THR A 189 -16.24 -16.67 -2.31
CA THR A 189 -15.51 -17.25 -3.44
C THR A 189 -14.56 -16.21 -4.02
N LEU A 190 -13.31 -16.60 -4.29
CA LEU A 190 -12.38 -15.73 -4.98
C LEU A 190 -11.58 -16.45 -6.06
N ARG A 191 -11.04 -15.66 -7.00
CA ARG A 191 -10.17 -16.16 -8.06
C ARG A 191 -9.12 -15.14 -8.41
N LEU A 192 -7.88 -15.61 -8.60
CA LEU A 192 -6.79 -14.78 -9.08
C LEU A 192 -6.68 -14.96 -10.60
N ASN A 193 -6.52 -13.85 -11.30
CA ASN A 193 -6.29 -13.82 -12.74
C ASN A 193 -5.18 -12.83 -13.05
N PHE A 194 -4.17 -13.28 -13.79
CA PHE A 194 -3.18 -12.40 -14.39
C PHE A 194 -3.48 -12.19 -15.87
N SER A 195 -3.55 -10.93 -16.27
CA SER A 195 -3.82 -10.53 -17.66
C SER A 195 -2.77 -9.55 -18.19
N ARG A 196 -2.58 -9.56 -19.51
CA ARG A 196 -1.78 -8.53 -20.20
C ARG A 196 -2.45 -7.17 -20.09
N GLY A 197 -1.70 -6.09 -20.37
CA GLY A 197 -2.26 -4.73 -20.42
C GLY A 197 -3.39 -4.53 -21.44
N ASN A 198 -3.62 -5.47 -22.38
CA ASN A 198 -4.76 -5.48 -23.30
C ASN A 198 -5.96 -6.31 -22.79
N GLY A 199 -5.91 -6.83 -21.56
CA GLY A 199 -6.96 -7.64 -20.93
C GLY A 199 -6.94 -9.12 -21.30
N GLN A 200 -6.00 -9.59 -22.13
CA GLN A 200 -5.89 -11.01 -22.45
C GLN A 200 -5.42 -11.80 -21.21
N PRO A 201 -6.16 -12.82 -20.74
CA PRO A 201 -5.69 -13.72 -19.67
C PRO A 201 -4.40 -14.42 -20.07
N ILE A 202 -3.46 -14.49 -19.14
CA ILE A 202 -2.21 -15.26 -19.25
C ILE A 202 -2.28 -16.48 -18.34
N ASP A 203 -2.75 -16.26 -17.11
CA ASP A 203 -2.71 -17.23 -16.04
C ASP A 203 -3.89 -16.97 -15.08
N GLU A 204 -4.43 -18.02 -14.49
CA GLU A 204 -5.58 -17.97 -13.60
C GLU A 204 -5.68 -19.21 -12.72
N THR A 205 -5.95 -19.01 -11.43
CA THR A 205 -6.18 -20.13 -10.52
C THR A 205 -7.54 -20.77 -10.78
N ASP A 206 -7.81 -21.96 -10.26
CA ASP A 206 -9.20 -22.39 -10.03
C ASP A 206 -9.91 -21.46 -9.02
N PRO A 207 -11.26 -21.36 -9.04
CA PRO A 207 -12.00 -20.64 -7.99
C PRO A 207 -11.75 -21.25 -6.60
N ILE A 208 -11.42 -20.40 -5.63
CA ILE A 208 -11.15 -20.76 -4.25
C ILE A 208 -12.39 -20.42 -3.41
N ARG A 209 -13.05 -21.45 -2.87
CA ARG A 209 -14.15 -21.28 -1.92
C ARG A 209 -13.61 -21.24 -0.50
N ILE A 210 -13.94 -20.20 0.25
CA ILE A 210 -13.55 -19.98 1.63
C ILE A 210 -14.75 -20.27 2.52
N GLU A 211 -14.56 -21.09 3.54
CA GLU A 211 -15.52 -21.22 4.65
C GLU A 211 -15.16 -20.18 5.71
N LEU A 212 -16.07 -19.24 5.95
CA LEU A 212 -15.87 -18.14 6.89
C LEU A 212 -16.41 -18.53 8.26
N THR A 213 -15.58 -18.32 9.27
CA THR A 213 -15.94 -18.45 10.69
C THR A 213 -15.75 -17.11 11.39
N ASN A 214 -16.21 -17.02 12.64
CA ASN A 214 -16.04 -15.85 13.48
C ASN A 214 -16.64 -14.56 12.89
N ASN A 215 -17.85 -14.63 12.35
CA ASN A 215 -18.57 -13.48 11.75
C ASN A 215 -19.06 -12.44 12.78
N SER A 216 -18.74 -12.63 14.06
CA SER A 216 -19.01 -11.65 15.10
C SER A 216 -17.80 -10.73 15.23
N PRO A 217 -17.98 -9.39 15.18
CA PRO A 217 -16.86 -8.47 15.35
C PRO A 217 -16.13 -8.79 16.65
N VAL A 218 -14.81 -9.00 16.58
CA VAL A 218 -14.00 -9.00 17.80
C VAL A 218 -14.07 -7.56 18.31
N VAL A 219 -14.65 -7.38 19.48
CA VAL A 219 -14.66 -6.07 20.13
C VAL A 219 -13.24 -5.81 20.63
N ILE A 220 -12.39 -5.28 19.75
CA ILE A 220 -11.13 -4.69 20.16
C ILE A 220 -11.50 -3.50 21.05
N PRO A 221 -11.04 -3.43 22.31
CA PRO A 221 -11.24 -2.27 23.15
C PRO A 221 -10.70 -1.05 22.42
N GLN A 222 -11.60 -0.21 21.91
CA GLN A 222 -11.18 1.05 21.29
C GLN A 222 -10.57 1.90 22.41
N PRO A 223 -9.37 2.46 22.22
CA PRO A 223 -8.80 3.38 23.19
C PRO A 223 -9.80 4.51 23.45
N THR A 224 -9.94 4.96 24.69
CA THR A 224 -10.79 6.11 25.04
C THR A 224 -10.42 7.37 24.27
N ASP A 225 -9.14 7.46 23.87
CA ASP A 225 -8.65 8.40 22.87
C ASP A 225 -7.66 7.65 21.96
N PRO A 226 -8.02 7.30 20.72
CA PRO A 226 -7.14 6.57 19.78
C PRO A 226 -5.94 7.42 19.32
N LEU A 227 -5.94 8.72 19.63
CA LEU A 227 -4.86 9.65 19.32
C LEU A 227 -4.07 10.04 20.59
N ALA A 228 -4.34 9.45 21.75
CA ALA A 228 -3.54 9.68 22.93
C ALA A 228 -2.10 9.18 22.71
N ALA A 229 -1.13 10.07 22.88
CA ALA A 229 0.28 9.70 22.87
C ALA A 229 0.65 9.09 24.23
N PRO A 230 1.33 7.92 24.28
CA PRO A 230 1.88 7.44 25.53
C PRO A 230 2.92 8.43 26.09
N ALA A 231 3.07 8.46 27.42
CA ALA A 231 4.10 9.26 28.06
C ALA A 231 5.50 8.89 27.52
N ASN A 232 6.40 9.88 27.45
CA ASN A 232 7.76 9.71 26.97
C ASN A 232 7.89 9.15 25.54
N THR A 233 6.91 9.46 24.67
CA THR A 233 6.99 9.14 23.23
C THR A 233 7.16 10.40 22.40
N MET A 234 7.52 10.21 21.13
CA MET A 234 7.56 11.27 20.12
C MET A 234 6.71 10.85 18.93
N ARG A 235 5.84 11.75 18.46
CA ARG A 235 4.99 11.50 17.31
C ARG A 235 5.62 12.04 16.04
N VAL A 236 5.98 11.14 15.14
CA VAL A 236 6.57 11.47 13.84
C VAL A 236 5.53 11.25 12.75
N MET A 237 5.37 12.24 11.87
CA MET A 237 4.50 12.14 10.70
C MET A 237 5.32 12.26 9.44
N SER A 238 5.13 11.35 8.47
CA SER A 238 5.66 11.53 7.12
C SER A 238 4.50 11.81 6.17
N TRP A 239 4.58 12.90 5.40
CA TRP A 239 3.52 13.29 4.48
C TRP A 239 4.06 13.86 3.17
N ASN A 240 3.74 13.19 2.07
CA ASN A 240 3.85 13.76 0.74
C ASN A 240 2.80 14.84 0.54
N GLY A 241 3.25 16.10 0.41
CA GLY A 241 2.38 17.26 0.30
C GLY A 241 1.93 17.61 -1.12
N GLU A 242 2.06 16.72 -2.10
CA GLU A 242 1.56 16.86 -3.48
C GLU A 242 1.89 18.25 -4.08
N ARG A 243 3.16 18.50 -4.36
CA ARG A 243 3.66 19.80 -4.87
C ARG A 243 3.30 21.00 -3.98
N GLY A 244 3.16 20.78 -2.68
CA GLY A 244 2.80 21.78 -1.68
C GLY A 244 1.32 22.17 -1.68
N ALA A 245 0.44 21.21 -1.95
CA ALA A 245 -1.01 21.33 -1.77
C ALA A 245 -1.40 21.85 -0.38
N LEU A 246 -0.58 21.67 0.66
CA LEU A 246 -0.84 22.25 2.00
C LEU A 246 -1.04 23.77 1.97
N PHE A 247 -0.40 24.49 1.04
CA PHE A 247 -0.54 25.95 0.96
C PHE A 247 -1.85 26.38 0.28
N ALA A 248 -2.36 25.56 -0.64
CA ALA A 248 -3.62 25.82 -1.35
C ALA A 248 -4.84 25.29 -0.59
N LYS A 249 -4.68 24.18 0.13
CA LYS A 249 -5.74 23.47 0.87
C LYS A 249 -5.51 23.55 2.38
N LYS A 250 -5.15 24.73 2.89
CA LYS A 250 -4.61 24.92 4.25
C LYS A 250 -5.41 24.21 5.34
N GLU A 251 -6.72 24.43 5.39
CA GLU A 251 -7.55 23.90 6.48
C GLU A 251 -7.66 22.36 6.46
N ILE A 252 -7.62 21.74 5.27
CA ILE A 252 -7.64 20.28 5.14
C ILE A 252 -6.42 19.67 5.82
N PHE A 253 -5.23 20.23 5.55
CA PHE A 253 -3.98 19.77 6.14
C PHE A 253 -3.88 20.16 7.62
N ALA A 254 -4.22 21.40 7.96
CA ALA A 254 -4.15 21.92 9.33
C ALA A 254 -5.05 21.16 10.30
N ARG A 255 -6.25 20.74 9.87
CA ARG A 255 -7.13 19.89 10.69
C ARG A 255 -6.46 18.56 11.06
N VAL A 256 -5.79 17.92 10.11
CA VAL A 256 -5.06 16.65 10.35
C VAL A 256 -3.89 16.89 11.30
N PHE A 257 -3.07 17.92 11.07
CA PHE A 257 -1.96 18.24 11.97
C PHE A 257 -2.41 18.58 13.39
N ARG A 258 -3.52 19.32 13.56
CA ARG A 258 -4.07 19.63 14.89
C ARG A 258 -4.62 18.41 15.60
N ALA A 259 -5.30 17.52 14.88
CA ALA A 259 -5.82 16.27 15.46
C ALA A 259 -4.68 15.33 15.86
N LEU A 260 -3.68 15.18 14.97
CA LEU A 260 -2.56 14.30 15.23
C LEU A 260 -1.54 14.90 16.18
N GLN A 261 -1.44 16.22 16.35
CA GLN A 261 -0.41 16.88 17.15
C GLN A 261 0.99 16.23 16.98
N PRO A 262 1.60 16.25 15.78
CA PRO A 262 2.91 15.63 15.54
C PRO A 262 4.06 16.45 16.09
N ASP A 263 5.04 15.82 16.70
CA ASP A 263 6.27 16.46 17.19
C ASP A 263 7.21 16.86 16.06
N VAL A 264 7.34 15.95 15.08
CA VAL A 264 8.17 16.13 13.89
C VAL A 264 7.37 15.72 12.66
N VAL A 265 7.45 16.53 11.61
CA VAL A 265 6.81 16.27 10.30
C VAL A 265 7.89 16.19 9.22
N LEU A 266 7.96 15.06 8.54
CA LEU A 266 8.78 14.83 7.36
C LEU A 266 7.91 15.10 6.13
N LEU A 267 8.13 16.24 5.46
CA LEU A 267 7.38 16.62 4.28
C LEU A 267 8.12 16.22 3.01
N GLN A 268 7.38 15.65 2.05
CA GLN A 268 7.85 15.39 0.69
C GLN A 268 7.03 16.21 -0.32
N GLU A 269 7.55 16.29 -1.54
CA GLU A 269 6.95 17.05 -2.65
C GLU A 269 6.64 18.52 -2.32
N MET A 270 7.49 19.17 -1.56
CA MET A 270 7.56 20.62 -1.63
C MET A 270 8.16 21.02 -2.98
N THR A 271 8.11 22.32 -3.32
CA THR A 271 8.68 22.80 -4.59
C THR A 271 9.77 23.83 -4.36
N ASP A 272 10.58 24.07 -5.38
CA ASP A 272 11.57 25.15 -5.41
C ASP A 272 10.96 26.57 -5.33
N LYS A 273 9.64 26.69 -5.41
CA LYS A 273 8.88 27.93 -5.14
C LYS A 273 8.54 28.13 -3.67
N HIS A 274 8.74 27.12 -2.82
CA HIS A 274 8.52 27.21 -1.38
C HIS A 274 9.81 27.57 -0.65
N SER A 275 9.68 27.92 0.62
CA SER A 275 10.82 28.26 1.50
C SER A 275 10.58 27.75 2.91
N ALA A 276 11.65 27.62 3.70
CA ALA A 276 11.55 27.30 5.12
C ALA A 276 10.57 28.23 5.85
N ARG A 277 10.66 29.54 5.60
CA ARG A 277 9.77 30.56 6.18
C ARG A 277 8.30 30.36 5.82
N MET A 278 7.98 29.94 4.59
CA MET A 278 6.60 29.66 4.21
C MET A 278 6.03 28.45 4.95
N ILE A 279 6.83 27.40 5.11
CA ILE A 279 6.45 26.19 5.85
C ILE A 279 6.29 26.53 7.33
N GLU A 280 7.27 27.21 7.92
CA GLU A 280 7.25 27.68 9.31
C GLU A 280 6.01 28.53 9.60
N ALA A 281 5.72 29.53 8.75
CA ALA A 281 4.52 30.35 8.88
C ALA A 281 3.24 29.52 8.82
N PHE A 282 3.14 28.54 7.92
CA PHE A 282 1.98 27.65 7.87
C PHE A 282 1.79 26.89 9.19
N PHE A 283 2.84 26.32 9.77
CA PHE A 283 2.72 25.57 11.02
C PHE A 283 2.43 26.47 12.23
N ASN A 284 3.10 27.62 12.33
CA ASN A 284 2.88 28.59 13.39
C ASN A 284 1.44 29.16 13.34
N ASP A 285 0.94 29.50 12.15
CA ASP A 285 -0.40 30.09 11.98
C ASP A 285 -1.53 29.05 12.13
N ALA A 286 -1.39 27.86 11.53
CA ALA A 286 -2.50 26.94 11.35
C ALA A 286 -2.50 25.73 12.30
N VAL A 287 -1.37 25.42 12.93
CA VAL A 287 -1.22 24.26 13.82
C VAL A 287 -0.95 24.70 15.26
N SER A 288 -0.16 25.77 15.46
CA SER A 288 0.43 26.18 16.73
C SER A 288 1.42 25.16 17.29
N ALA A 289 2.55 25.60 17.84
CA ALA A 289 3.49 24.69 18.51
C ALA A 289 3.08 24.38 19.97
N GLY A 290 2.15 25.15 20.54
CA GLY A 290 1.88 25.16 21.99
C GLY A 290 2.97 25.90 22.79
N ASP A 291 2.65 26.28 24.03
CA ASP A 291 3.58 26.77 25.07
C ASP A 291 4.58 27.88 24.65
N GLY A 292 4.23 28.71 23.66
CA GLY A 292 5.08 29.81 23.20
C GLY A 292 6.30 29.39 22.37
N HIS A 293 6.36 28.13 21.91
CA HIS A 293 7.38 27.66 20.98
C HIS A 293 7.02 28.02 19.54
N GLU A 294 8.04 28.16 18.70
CA GLU A 294 7.90 28.30 17.24
C GLU A 294 8.41 27.03 16.55
N TRP A 295 7.74 26.63 15.48
CA TRP A 295 8.17 25.50 14.67
C TRP A 295 9.49 25.80 13.96
N THR A 296 10.45 24.87 14.04
CA THR A 296 11.72 24.96 13.31
C THR A 296 11.65 24.15 12.01
N VAL A 297 12.21 24.67 10.91
CA VAL A 297 12.17 24.02 9.60
C VAL A 297 13.55 23.86 8.97
N ALA A 298 13.91 22.63 8.63
CA ALA A 298 14.97 22.30 7.68
C ALA A 298 14.33 22.10 6.31
N PHE A 299 14.74 22.89 5.32
CA PHE A 299 14.19 22.83 3.97
C PHE A 299 15.28 22.56 2.93
N GLY A 300 15.17 21.43 2.24
CA GLY A 300 16.23 20.94 1.38
C GLY A 300 16.50 21.83 0.17
N ALA A 301 17.78 22.07 -0.12
CA ALA A 301 18.21 22.68 -1.38
C ALA A 301 18.31 21.66 -2.54
N GLY A 302 18.40 20.37 -2.22
CA GLY A 302 18.60 19.28 -3.19
C GLY A 302 17.34 18.81 -3.91
N GLY A 303 17.53 18.08 -5.02
CA GLY A 303 16.44 17.35 -5.69
C GLY A 303 15.67 18.07 -6.80
N GLY A 304 16.08 19.32 -7.12
CA GLY A 304 15.53 20.14 -8.21
C GLY A 304 14.19 20.78 -7.85
N ASN A 305 13.19 20.64 -8.74
CA ASN A 305 11.86 21.21 -8.55
C ASN A 305 11.14 20.61 -7.34
N LEU A 306 11.23 19.29 -7.11
CA LEU A 306 10.63 18.66 -5.93
C LEU A 306 11.65 18.63 -4.79
N ARG A 307 11.23 19.01 -3.60
CA ARG A 307 12.07 19.16 -2.40
C ARG A 307 11.43 18.49 -1.19
N THR A 308 12.22 18.25 -0.16
CA THR A 308 11.77 17.72 1.13
C THR A 308 11.96 18.77 2.23
N ALA A 309 11.27 18.58 3.36
CA ALA A 309 11.44 19.36 4.57
C ALA A 309 11.36 18.48 5.82
N VAL A 310 12.03 18.89 6.89
CA VAL A 310 11.79 18.42 8.25
C VAL A 310 11.27 19.61 9.05
N VAL A 311 10.13 19.43 9.71
CA VAL A 311 9.48 20.45 10.55
C VAL A 311 9.41 19.91 11.96
N SER A 312 9.85 20.67 12.96
CA SER A 312 9.94 20.21 14.36
C SER A 312 9.34 21.24 15.31
N ARG A 313 8.60 20.77 16.31
CA ARG A 313 8.16 21.61 17.45
C ARG A 313 9.29 21.89 18.44
N TYR A 314 10.34 21.08 18.43
CA TYR A 314 11.51 21.25 19.28
C TYR A 314 12.67 21.91 18.52
N PRO A 315 13.65 22.50 19.23
CA PRO A 315 14.86 23.02 18.62
C PRO A 315 15.54 21.98 17.72
N MET A 316 15.95 22.42 16.53
CA MET A 316 16.58 21.56 15.54
C MET A 316 17.84 22.20 14.96
N GLU A 317 18.94 21.46 15.00
CA GLU A 317 20.17 21.78 14.30
C GLU A 317 20.07 21.27 12.85
N ILE A 318 20.13 22.17 11.86
CA ILE A 318 20.05 21.79 10.45
C ILE A 318 21.34 21.10 10.02
N VAL A 319 21.23 19.92 9.41
CA VAL A 319 22.37 19.13 8.92
C VAL A 319 22.54 19.39 7.43
N SER A 320 23.22 20.48 7.08
CA SER A 320 23.33 20.98 5.70
C SER A 320 23.98 20.00 4.71
N VAL A 321 24.84 19.08 5.18
CA VAL A 321 25.44 18.05 4.30
C VAL A 321 24.39 17.11 3.68
N LEU A 322 23.20 16.98 4.29
CA LEU A 322 22.11 16.18 3.73
C LEU A 322 21.48 16.81 2.47
N ASP A 323 21.61 18.13 2.30
CA ASP A 323 21.03 18.85 1.16
C ASP A 323 21.89 18.75 -0.11
N ASP A 324 23.14 18.32 0.03
CA ASP A 324 24.18 18.31 -1.03
C ASP A 324 24.66 16.89 -1.37
N VAL A 325 23.77 15.90 -1.23
CA VAL A 325 24.09 14.51 -1.57
C VAL A 325 23.91 14.31 -3.07
N HIS A 326 25.02 14.10 -3.77
CA HIS A 326 25.04 13.92 -5.22
C HIS A 326 24.91 12.45 -5.64
N TYR A 327 24.27 12.21 -6.78
CA TYR A 327 24.29 10.87 -7.39
C TYR A 327 25.71 10.52 -7.84
N ARG A 328 26.14 9.28 -7.61
CA ARG A 328 27.41 8.75 -8.14
C ARG A 328 27.36 8.65 -9.65
N SER A 329 26.21 8.20 -10.17
CA SER A 329 25.95 8.04 -11.59
C SER A 329 25.87 9.37 -12.33
N ASN A 330 25.53 10.46 -11.63
CA ASN A 330 25.47 11.80 -12.21
C ASN A 330 25.68 12.90 -11.15
N PRO A 331 26.95 13.28 -10.89
CA PRO A 331 27.30 14.27 -9.87
C PRO A 331 26.76 15.68 -10.12
N LYS A 332 26.15 15.96 -11.28
CA LYS A 332 25.49 17.25 -11.51
C LYS A 332 24.19 17.40 -10.72
N TYR A 333 23.56 16.29 -10.34
CA TYR A 333 22.27 16.31 -9.64
C TYR A 333 22.45 15.93 -8.18
N THR A 334 21.64 16.57 -7.33
CA THR A 334 21.51 16.24 -5.91
C THR A 334 20.21 15.50 -5.64
N MET A 335 20.21 14.73 -4.55
CA MET A 335 19.08 13.95 -4.08
C MET A 335 18.05 14.81 -3.36
N ARG A 336 16.82 14.31 -3.26
CA ARG A 336 15.76 14.90 -2.44
C ARG A 336 15.92 14.41 -1.01
N LEU A 337 16.86 14.99 -0.30
CA LEU A 337 17.17 14.68 1.08
C LEU A 337 17.38 15.99 1.84
N THR A 338 16.88 16.05 3.06
CA THR A 338 17.17 17.12 4.01
C THR A 338 16.95 16.59 5.41
N GLY A 339 17.54 17.23 6.41
CA GLY A 339 17.36 16.79 7.77
C GLY A 339 17.99 17.68 8.82
N GLY A 340 17.75 17.31 10.06
CA GLY A 340 18.26 18.01 11.23
C GLY A 340 18.27 17.12 12.46
N ILE A 341 19.06 17.53 13.46
CA ILE A 341 19.11 16.89 14.77
C ILE A 341 18.16 17.64 15.68
N VAL A 342 17.06 16.97 16.04
CA VAL A 342 16.03 17.50 16.94
C VAL A 342 16.43 17.20 18.38
N THR A 343 16.32 18.19 19.26
CA THR A 343 16.63 18.05 20.69
C THR A 343 15.37 18.06 21.53
N LYS A 344 15.05 16.97 22.23
CA LYS A 344 13.89 16.85 23.13
C LYS A 344 14.38 16.42 24.51
N GLY A 345 14.36 17.33 25.49
CA GLY A 345 15.03 17.09 26.77
C GLY A 345 16.53 16.88 26.55
N ASP A 346 17.06 15.76 27.03
CA ASP A 346 18.46 15.37 26.84
C ASP A 346 18.69 14.55 25.56
N ASP A 347 17.62 14.13 24.87
CA ASP A 347 17.72 13.30 23.68
C ASP A 347 18.03 14.13 22.43
N ARG A 348 18.99 13.64 21.62
CA ARG A 348 19.33 14.18 20.30
C ARG A 348 19.03 13.15 19.21
N ILE A 349 18.11 13.48 18.32
CA ILE A 349 17.56 12.51 17.35
C ILE A 349 17.71 13.08 15.94
N LEU A 350 18.38 12.33 15.05
CA LEU A 350 18.51 12.69 13.64
C LEU A 350 17.21 12.36 12.89
N PHE A 351 16.64 13.37 12.26
CA PHE A 351 15.53 13.22 11.33
C PHE A 351 15.95 13.58 9.92
N ALA A 352 15.58 12.75 8.95
CA ALA A 352 15.80 13.02 7.55
C ALA A 352 14.54 12.72 6.73
N SER A 353 14.12 13.68 5.92
CA SER A 353 13.02 13.51 4.97
C SER A 353 13.59 13.26 3.58
N THR A 354 13.18 12.15 2.97
CA THR A 354 13.58 11.75 1.62
C THR A 354 12.39 11.59 0.69
N HIS A 355 12.58 11.85 -0.60
CA HIS A 355 11.60 11.53 -1.64
C HIS A 355 12.28 10.80 -2.81
N LEU A 356 12.34 9.47 -2.68
CA LEU A 356 12.99 8.59 -3.64
C LEU A 356 12.33 8.62 -5.03
N LYS A 357 13.05 8.10 -6.02
CA LYS A 357 12.57 7.97 -7.39
C LYS A 357 11.32 7.07 -7.44
N CYS A 358 10.19 7.67 -7.80
CA CYS A 358 8.91 6.96 -7.95
C CYS A 358 8.81 6.17 -9.26
N CYS A 359 7.71 5.42 -9.35
CA CYS A 359 7.05 5.07 -10.61
C CYS A 359 7.84 4.11 -11.51
N GLY A 360 8.68 3.25 -10.91
CA GLY A 360 9.46 2.22 -11.61
C GLY A 360 8.95 0.82 -11.32
N ARG A 361 9.11 -0.07 -12.30
CA ARG A 361 9.05 -1.52 -12.09
C ARG A 361 10.42 -2.04 -11.67
N ILE A 362 10.48 -3.27 -11.15
CA ILE A 362 11.75 -3.92 -10.83
C ILE A 362 12.71 -3.86 -12.03
N ASN A 363 13.98 -3.58 -11.78
CA ASN A 363 15.03 -3.48 -12.81
C ASN A 363 14.85 -2.36 -13.84
N SER A 364 13.88 -1.45 -13.67
CA SER A 364 13.75 -0.27 -14.52
C SER A 364 14.83 0.77 -14.18
N LYS A 365 15.01 1.78 -15.05
CA LYS A 365 15.94 2.89 -14.77
C LYS A 365 15.57 3.63 -13.49
N GLU A 366 14.28 3.76 -13.23
CA GLU A 366 13.73 4.36 -12.00
C GLU A 366 14.10 3.54 -10.77
N ASP A 367 14.09 2.21 -10.89
CA ASP A 367 14.45 1.30 -9.80
C ASP A 367 15.96 1.27 -9.52
N THR A 368 16.79 1.19 -10.57
CA THR A 368 18.24 1.35 -10.44
C THR A 368 18.59 2.67 -9.73
N LYS A 369 17.90 3.75 -10.11
CA LYS A 369 18.07 5.05 -9.47
C LYS A 369 17.63 5.04 -8.00
N ARG A 370 16.51 4.40 -7.67
CA ARG A 370 16.03 4.26 -6.28
C ARG A 370 17.01 3.50 -5.40
N MET A 371 17.61 2.43 -5.92
CA MET A 371 18.63 1.66 -5.20
C MET A 371 19.89 2.50 -4.94
N GLU A 372 20.35 3.27 -5.93
CA GLU A 372 21.46 4.21 -5.75
C GLU A 372 21.14 5.25 -4.66
N GLU A 373 19.94 5.83 -4.71
CA GLU A 373 19.48 6.81 -3.72
C GLU A 373 19.46 6.20 -2.31
N ALA A 374 18.83 5.04 -2.12
CA ALA A 374 18.76 4.37 -0.82
C ALA A 374 20.15 4.06 -0.26
N GLY A 375 21.07 3.57 -1.10
CA GLY A 375 22.45 3.31 -0.71
C GLY A 375 23.18 4.57 -0.24
N LEU A 376 23.11 5.65 -1.02
CA LEU A 376 23.74 6.93 -0.68
C LEU A 376 23.17 7.58 0.58
N ILE A 377 21.85 7.50 0.76
CA ILE A 377 21.18 7.98 1.97
C ILE A 377 21.67 7.23 3.20
N ASN A 378 21.75 5.89 3.13
CA ASN A 378 22.23 5.09 4.26
C ASN A 378 23.68 5.44 4.63
N GLU A 379 24.55 5.61 3.63
CA GLU A 379 25.95 6.00 3.86
C GLU A 379 26.08 7.37 4.53
N VAL A 380 25.39 8.40 4.01
CA VAL A 380 25.49 9.76 4.57
C VAL A 380 24.86 9.85 5.95
N LEU A 381 23.72 9.18 6.20
CA LEU A 381 23.09 9.18 7.53
C LEU A 381 23.95 8.46 8.55
N ALA A 382 24.63 7.37 8.18
CA ALA A 382 25.58 6.69 9.05
C ALA A 382 26.77 7.60 9.41
N GLU A 383 27.31 8.36 8.45
CA GLU A 383 28.40 9.32 8.69
C GLU A 383 27.95 10.48 9.60
N VAL A 384 26.78 11.07 9.33
CA VAL A 384 26.21 12.14 10.16
C VAL A 384 25.98 11.65 11.59
N THR A 385 25.40 10.46 11.74
CA THR A 385 25.15 9.86 13.06
C THR A 385 26.46 9.65 13.82
N ARG A 386 27.49 9.08 13.16
CA ARG A 386 28.81 8.88 13.78
C ARG A 386 29.45 10.18 14.27
N ARG A 387 29.30 11.28 13.52
CA ARG A 387 29.90 12.58 13.88
C ARG A 387 29.17 13.33 14.98
N ASN A 388 27.86 13.14 15.09
CA ASN A 388 27.02 14.04 15.89
C ASN A 388 26.30 13.38 17.07
N ILE A 389 26.15 12.05 17.07
CA ILE A 389 25.28 11.35 18.03
C ILE A 389 26.09 10.36 18.90
N ILE A 390 27.34 10.04 18.55
CA ILE A 390 28.20 9.20 19.41
C ILE A 390 28.92 10.08 20.43
N HIS A 391 28.28 10.33 21.58
CA HIS A 391 28.94 10.46 22.88
C HIS A 391 27.93 10.06 23.98
N GLY A 392 27.96 8.77 24.31
CA GLY A 392 27.28 8.11 25.42
C GLY A 392 27.85 6.72 25.58
#